data_AF-A0A531MSK1-F1
#
_entry.id   AF-A0A531MSK1-F1
#
_cell.length_a   1.000
_cell.length_b   1.000
_cell.length_c   1.000
_cell.angle_alpha   90.00
_cell.angle_beta   90.00
_cell.angle_gamma   90.00
#
_symmetry.space_group_name_H-M   'P 1'
#
loop_
_entity.id
_entity.type
_entity.pdbx_description
1 polymer ?
#
loop_
_entity_poly.entity_id
_entity_poly.type
_entity_poly.pdbx_seq_one_letter_code
_entity_poly.pdbx_strand_id
1 'polypeptide(L)'
;EKTLRELTSRIRDESLRYHYQQEMRERVLSFFGSQRSARQGRQDGGRPGQRGQGKPAPGGQFAKAGGGRMPITESLGQSALVRRGEGMSVREATIIVALVNHPALIDENFAHVEFLDLANSDLTRLHAAILDAMAHDMANDRHAVVATIERAGCAEIWERAVGLIKRARQWPALETAALEDARDALNQALHLQRSARTLHKELKQAEAALEADPSDENFRHLIEIQAQFQDVQATEALIEGFGVSSGRAGRA
;
A
#
# COMPACT_ATOMS: atom_id res chain seq x y z
N GLU A 1 13.18 -26.29 7.50
CA GLU A 1 13.96 -26.72 6.31
C GLU A 1 13.48 -28.06 5.73
N LYS A 2 13.38 -29.14 6.53
CA LYS A 2 12.94 -30.48 6.04
C LYS A 2 11.54 -30.48 5.39
N THR A 3 10.55 -29.86 6.02
CA THR A 3 9.17 -29.74 5.49
C THR A 3 9.08 -28.92 4.20
N LEU A 4 9.90 -27.88 4.04
CA LEU A 4 9.94 -27.08 2.81
C LEU A 4 10.59 -27.84 1.64
N ARG A 5 11.64 -28.62 1.92
CA ARG A 5 12.25 -29.51 0.91
C ARG A 5 11.28 -30.59 0.45
N GLU A 6 10.52 -31.18 1.37
CA GLU A 6 9.47 -32.15 1.04
C GLU A 6 8.37 -31.55 0.14
N LEU A 7 7.91 -30.34 0.44
CA LEU A 7 6.90 -29.65 -0.39
C LEU A 7 7.40 -29.35 -1.82
N THR A 8 8.64 -28.87 -1.97
CA THR A 8 9.23 -28.62 -3.29
C THR A 8 9.48 -29.91 -4.10
N SER A 9 9.67 -31.04 -3.43
CA SER A 9 9.87 -32.34 -4.10
C SER A 9 8.60 -32.89 -4.77
N ARG A 10 7.41 -32.37 -4.41
CA ARG A 10 6.13 -32.72 -5.03
C ARG A 10 5.89 -32.05 -6.38
N ILE A 11 6.74 -31.10 -6.77
CA ILE A 11 6.67 -30.44 -8.08
C ILE A 11 7.10 -31.45 -9.16
N ARG A 12 6.20 -31.75 -10.10
CA ARG A 12 6.40 -32.73 -11.18
C ARG A 12 7.40 -32.27 -12.24
N ASP A 13 7.49 -30.96 -12.46
CA ASP A 13 8.38 -30.35 -13.45
C ASP A 13 9.78 -30.13 -12.85
N GLU A 14 10.79 -30.72 -13.49
CA GLU A 14 12.20 -30.68 -13.06
C GLU A 14 12.77 -29.26 -13.05
N SER A 15 12.47 -28.48 -14.09
CA SER A 15 13.05 -27.14 -14.28
C SER A 15 12.49 -26.19 -13.23
N LEU A 16 11.16 -26.25 -13.01
CA LEU A 16 10.50 -25.49 -11.97
C LEU A 16 10.98 -25.91 -10.59
N ARG A 17 11.08 -27.22 -10.33
CA ARG A 17 11.57 -27.73 -9.04
C ARG A 17 12.95 -27.21 -8.69
N TYR A 18 13.89 -27.17 -9.65
CA TYR A 18 15.22 -26.63 -9.43
C TYR A 18 15.16 -25.15 -9.02
N HIS A 19 14.43 -24.31 -9.77
CA HIS A 19 14.32 -22.88 -9.47
C HIS A 19 13.64 -22.61 -8.12
N TYR A 20 12.54 -23.31 -7.82
CA TYR A 20 11.84 -23.18 -6.54
C TYR A 20 12.69 -23.68 -5.36
N GLN A 21 13.47 -24.74 -5.52
CA GLN A 21 14.37 -25.21 -4.46
C GLN A 21 15.47 -24.19 -4.16
N GLN A 22 16.04 -23.56 -5.19
CA GLN A 22 17.07 -22.54 -5.01
C GLN A 22 16.50 -21.29 -4.35
N GLU A 23 15.36 -20.79 -4.82
CA GLU A 23 14.70 -19.61 -4.25
C GLU A 23 14.30 -19.84 -2.79
N MET A 24 13.75 -21.00 -2.45
CA MET A 24 13.37 -21.34 -1.07
C MET A 24 14.61 -21.46 -0.16
N ARG A 25 15.73 -21.95 -0.69
CA ARG A 25 17.00 -22.01 0.04
C ARG A 25 17.56 -20.62 0.33
N GLU A 26 17.49 -19.72 -0.64
CA GLU A 26 17.89 -18.32 -0.49
C GLU A 26 16.99 -17.57 0.51
N ARG A 27 15.68 -17.82 0.49
CA ARG A 27 14.74 -17.28 1.48
C ARG A 27 15.03 -17.78 2.89
N VAL A 28 15.33 -19.07 3.06
CA VAL A 28 15.73 -19.61 4.38
C VAL A 28 17.08 -19.03 4.83
N LEU A 29 18.06 -18.91 3.93
CA LEU A 29 19.37 -18.33 4.23
C LEU A 29 19.29 -16.84 4.55
N SER A 30 18.45 -16.07 3.89
CA SER A 30 18.26 -14.65 4.21
C SER A 30 17.52 -14.45 5.54
N PHE A 31 16.50 -15.27 5.80
CA PHE A 31 15.70 -15.17 7.02
C PHE A 31 16.45 -15.66 8.27
N PHE A 32 17.26 -16.72 8.18
CA PHE A 32 18.01 -17.29 9.31
C PHE A 32 19.52 -16.95 9.31
N GLY A 33 20.09 -16.60 8.16
CA GLY A 33 21.52 -16.28 8.01
C GLY A 33 21.88 -14.82 8.29
N SER A 34 20.90 -13.92 8.30
CA SER A 34 21.12 -12.53 8.75
C SER A 34 21.46 -12.41 10.24
N GLN A 35 21.29 -13.48 11.04
CA GLN A 35 21.69 -13.53 12.45
C GLN A 35 23.06 -14.18 12.74
N ARG A 36 23.87 -14.55 11.72
CA ARG A 36 25.19 -15.19 11.97
C ARG A 36 26.42 -14.56 11.31
N SER A 37 26.31 -13.39 10.68
CA SER A 37 27.50 -12.64 10.23
C SER A 37 27.78 -11.40 11.10
N ALA A 38 28.09 -11.65 12.37
CA ALA A 38 28.77 -10.66 13.22
C ALA A 38 29.63 -11.37 14.27
N ARG A 39 30.47 -12.33 13.83
CA ARG A 39 31.63 -12.83 14.57
C ARG A 39 32.32 -13.88 13.71
N GLN A 40 33.48 -13.51 13.16
CA GLN A 40 34.75 -14.24 13.30
C GLN A 40 35.75 -13.69 12.27
N GLY A 41 36.32 -12.52 12.58
CA GLY A 41 37.61 -12.15 12.04
C GLY A 41 38.67 -13.04 12.69
N ARG A 42 39.20 -14.00 11.92
CA ARG A 42 40.41 -14.77 12.25
C ARG A 42 41.03 -15.14 10.90
N GLN A 43 41.97 -14.32 10.40
CA GLN A 43 43.41 -14.45 10.64
C GLN A 43 43.96 -15.66 9.91
N ASP A 44 44.52 -15.45 8.71
CA ASP A 44 45.71 -16.18 8.28
C ASP A 44 46.47 -15.50 7.13
N GLY A 45 47.80 -15.50 7.26
CA GLY A 45 48.78 -15.48 6.16
C GLY A 45 49.20 -14.13 5.53
N GLY A 46 50.35 -13.56 5.93
CA GLY A 46 50.94 -12.48 5.13
C GLY A 46 52.19 -11.71 5.58
N ARG A 47 53.29 -12.41 5.94
CA ARG A 47 54.71 -11.95 5.93
C ARG A 47 55.23 -10.86 6.91
N PRO A 48 56.46 -11.04 7.47
CA PRO A 48 57.05 -10.16 8.46
C PRO A 48 57.97 -9.09 7.84
N GLY A 49 57.92 -7.86 8.35
CA GLY A 49 58.82 -6.79 7.94
C GLY A 49 58.79 -5.57 8.85
N GLN A 50 59.85 -5.43 9.66
CA GLN A 50 60.57 -4.17 9.90
C GLN A 50 59.92 -3.07 10.78
N ARG A 51 60.31 -3.08 12.06
CA ARG A 51 60.97 -2.00 12.84
C ARG A 51 60.40 -0.55 12.76
N GLY A 52 59.97 -0.03 13.92
CA GLY A 52 59.89 1.42 14.21
C GLY A 52 58.87 1.75 15.30
N GLN A 53 59.26 1.80 16.58
CA GLN A 53 59.51 3.03 17.38
C GLN A 53 58.37 4.08 17.35
N GLY A 54 57.71 4.27 18.50
CA GLY A 54 56.84 5.43 18.75
C GLY A 54 56.04 5.29 20.05
N LYS A 55 56.48 5.99 21.10
CA LYS A 55 55.94 6.00 22.48
C LYS A 55 54.64 6.84 22.62
N PRO A 56 53.96 6.78 23.79
CA PRO A 56 52.51 6.93 23.98
C PRO A 56 52.12 8.29 24.59
N ALA A 57 50.80 8.57 24.73
CA ALA A 57 50.12 9.18 25.90
C ALA A 57 48.59 9.38 25.61
N PRO A 58 47.73 9.84 26.55
CA PRO A 58 46.89 8.94 27.35
C PRO A 58 45.41 9.41 27.56
N GLY A 59 44.58 8.54 28.12
CA GLY A 59 43.30 8.91 28.77
C GLY A 59 42.05 8.69 27.90
N GLY A 60 40.96 8.12 28.39
CA GLY A 60 40.63 7.74 29.75
C GLY A 60 39.25 7.09 29.83
N GLN A 61 39.05 6.37 30.93
CA GLN A 61 37.80 5.99 31.58
C GLN A 61 36.76 5.13 30.83
N PHE A 62 36.77 3.86 31.23
CA PHE A 62 35.61 2.98 31.28
C PHE A 62 34.45 3.61 32.06
N ALA A 63 33.24 3.58 31.49
CA ALA A 63 31.98 3.64 32.23
C ALA A 63 31.01 2.57 31.70
N LYS A 64 30.35 1.95 32.66
CA LYS A 64 29.49 0.75 32.61
C LYS A 64 28.21 0.93 31.79
N ALA A 65 27.86 -0.18 31.11
CA ALA A 65 26.54 -0.83 31.00
C ALA A 65 25.24 -0.01 31.09
N GLY A 66 24.38 -0.17 30.09
CA GLY A 66 22.92 -0.12 30.26
C GLY A 66 22.14 0.32 29.02
N GLY A 67 21.22 -0.55 28.57
CA GLY A 67 20.07 -0.13 27.75
C GLY A 67 20.19 -0.36 26.26
N GLY A 68 19.68 -1.52 25.81
CA GLY A 68 19.43 -1.76 24.39
C GLY A 68 18.41 -0.77 23.85
N ARG A 69 18.84 0.01 22.85
CA ARG A 69 17.97 0.55 21.80
C ARG A 69 18.77 0.43 20.51
N MET A 70 18.42 -0.55 19.68
CA MET A 70 18.85 -0.55 18.29
C MET A 70 18.40 0.80 17.69
N PRO A 71 19.24 1.50 16.91
CA PRO A 71 18.77 2.65 16.17
C PRO A 71 17.71 2.14 15.19
N ILE A 72 16.45 2.45 15.48
CA ILE A 72 15.37 2.34 14.50
C ILE A 72 15.77 3.32 13.41
N THR A 73 16.30 2.78 12.31
CA THR A 73 16.49 3.53 11.07
C THR A 73 15.18 4.23 10.73
N GLU A 74 15.25 5.55 10.51
CA GLU A 74 14.15 6.43 10.07
C GLU A 74 13.39 5.92 8.84
N SER A 75 13.85 4.85 8.18
CA SER A 75 13.14 4.18 7.10
C SER A 75 11.90 3.39 7.53
N LEU A 76 11.70 3.11 8.82
CA LEU A 76 10.47 2.45 9.32
C LEU A 76 9.35 3.45 9.64
N GLY A 77 9.69 4.73 9.85
CA GLY A 77 8.71 5.82 10.02
C GLY A 77 8.00 6.21 8.72
N GLN A 78 8.47 5.71 7.57
CA GLN A 78 7.85 5.90 6.25
C GLN A 78 7.00 4.71 5.80
N SER A 79 6.77 3.71 6.65
CA SER A 79 5.87 2.61 6.31
C SER A 79 4.46 3.17 6.13
N ALA A 80 3.92 3.08 4.91
CA ALA A 80 2.58 3.53 4.51
C ALA A 80 1.44 3.00 5.42
N LEU A 81 1.73 2.01 6.27
CA LEU A 81 0.86 1.50 7.32
C LEU A 81 0.64 2.47 8.49
N VAL A 82 1.56 3.40 8.78
CA VAL A 82 1.44 4.39 9.87
C VAL A 82 0.82 5.70 9.39
N ARG A 83 0.79 5.95 8.07
CA ARG A 83 0.16 7.13 7.45
C ARG A 83 -1.21 6.79 6.88
N ARG A 84 -2.00 6.01 7.64
CA ARG A 84 -3.33 5.50 7.28
C ARG A 84 -4.45 6.57 7.20
N GLY A 85 -4.12 7.84 7.03
CA GLY A 85 -5.12 8.91 7.00
C GLY A 85 -4.75 10.19 6.24
N GLU A 86 -3.58 10.26 5.60
CA GLU A 86 -3.16 11.50 4.90
C GLU A 86 -3.03 11.35 3.37
N GLY A 87 -2.97 10.11 2.86
CA GLY A 87 -2.89 9.85 1.42
C GLY A 87 -4.26 9.57 0.81
N MET A 88 -4.50 10.03 -0.42
CA MET A 88 -5.63 9.55 -1.22
C MET A 88 -5.39 8.07 -1.58
N SER A 89 -6.39 7.22 -1.38
CA SER A 89 -6.33 5.85 -1.90
C SER A 89 -6.42 5.88 -3.43
N VAL A 90 -5.71 4.98 -4.12
CA VAL A 90 -5.78 4.90 -5.59
C VAL A 90 -7.20 4.56 -6.04
N ARG A 91 -7.90 3.69 -5.29
CA ARG A 91 -9.29 3.30 -5.61
C ARG A 91 -10.24 4.50 -5.56
N GLU A 92 -10.26 5.25 -4.47
CA GLU A 92 -11.14 6.41 -4.33
C GLU A 92 -10.78 7.52 -5.33
N ALA A 93 -9.48 7.74 -5.56
CA ALA A 93 -9.02 8.67 -6.58
C ALA A 93 -9.46 8.20 -7.98
N THR A 94 -9.46 6.90 -8.28
CA THR A 94 -9.92 6.36 -9.57
C THR A 94 -11.40 6.67 -9.77
N ILE A 95 -12.23 6.49 -8.73
CA ILE A 95 -13.66 6.82 -8.78
C ILE A 95 -13.83 8.31 -9.12
N ILE A 96 -13.20 9.20 -8.35
CA ILE A 96 -13.35 10.66 -8.56
C ILE A 96 -12.81 11.11 -9.91
N VAL A 97 -11.63 10.62 -10.31
CA VAL A 97 -10.99 11.01 -11.57
C VAL A 97 -11.78 10.49 -12.78
N ALA A 98 -12.33 9.29 -12.71
CA ALA A 98 -13.21 8.77 -13.76
C ALA A 98 -14.50 9.59 -13.90
N LEU A 99 -15.16 9.94 -12.80
CA LEU A 99 -16.41 10.74 -12.83
C LEU A 99 -16.20 12.15 -13.39
N VAL A 100 -15.07 12.80 -13.05
CA VAL A 100 -14.76 14.14 -13.59
C VAL A 100 -14.39 14.08 -15.07
N ASN A 101 -13.60 13.09 -15.49
CA ASN A 101 -13.16 12.98 -16.88
C ASN A 101 -14.25 12.46 -17.81
N HIS A 102 -15.15 11.62 -17.29
CA HIS A 102 -16.23 10.98 -18.04
C HIS A 102 -17.58 11.22 -17.34
N PRO A 103 -18.13 12.45 -17.40
CA PRO A 103 -19.34 12.78 -16.63
C PRO A 103 -20.58 11.95 -16.98
N ALA A 104 -20.64 11.38 -18.19
CA ALA A 104 -21.69 10.43 -18.59
C ALA A 104 -21.84 9.22 -17.63
N LEU A 105 -20.76 8.83 -16.94
CA LEU A 105 -20.79 7.72 -15.99
C LEU A 105 -21.54 8.05 -14.69
N ILE A 106 -21.76 9.34 -14.40
CA ILE A 106 -22.50 9.80 -13.23
C ILE A 106 -23.95 9.36 -13.34
N ASP A 107 -24.60 9.58 -14.49
CA ASP A 107 -26.02 9.23 -14.69
C ASP A 107 -26.24 7.72 -14.62
N GLU A 108 -25.31 6.93 -15.19
CA GLU A 108 -25.34 5.47 -15.14
C GLU A 108 -25.26 4.92 -13.71
N ASN A 109 -24.59 5.66 -12.81
CA ASN A 109 -24.28 5.24 -11.45
C ASN A 109 -24.85 6.20 -10.39
N PHE A 110 -25.90 6.96 -10.72
CA PHE A 110 -26.35 8.10 -9.91
C PHE A 110 -26.53 7.76 -8.42
N ALA A 111 -27.26 6.68 -8.12
CA ALA A 111 -27.50 6.26 -6.74
C ALA A 111 -26.22 5.88 -5.99
N HIS A 112 -25.19 5.40 -6.68
CA HIS A 112 -23.91 5.08 -6.07
C HIS A 112 -23.02 6.31 -5.91
N VAL A 113 -23.09 7.25 -6.85
CA VAL A 113 -22.32 8.50 -6.81
C VAL A 113 -22.89 9.45 -5.77
N GLU A 114 -24.21 9.60 -5.65
CA GLU A 114 -24.85 10.48 -4.67
C GLU A 114 -24.45 10.13 -3.22
N PHE A 115 -24.48 8.84 -2.88
CA PHE A 115 -24.15 8.34 -1.54
C PHE A 115 -22.70 7.81 -1.43
N LEU A 116 -21.82 8.29 -2.30
CA LEU A 116 -20.41 7.88 -2.29
C LEU A 116 -19.74 8.34 -0.99
N ASP A 117 -19.33 7.37 -0.20
CA ASP A 117 -18.62 7.59 1.07
C ASP A 117 -17.12 7.43 0.83
N LEU A 118 -16.35 8.47 1.14
CA LEU A 118 -14.91 8.57 0.87
C LEU A 118 -14.18 8.82 2.19
N ALA A 119 -13.14 8.04 2.47
CA ALA A 119 -12.35 8.19 3.68
C ALA A 119 -11.47 9.45 3.64
N ASN A 120 -11.02 9.84 2.46
CA ASN A 120 -10.13 10.99 2.26
C ASN A 120 -10.92 12.30 2.07
N SER A 121 -10.71 13.26 2.97
CA SER A 121 -11.42 14.55 3.01
C SER A 121 -11.22 15.41 1.77
N ASP A 122 -10.04 15.34 1.15
CA ASP A 122 -9.72 16.01 -0.11
C ASP A 122 -10.58 15.45 -1.26
N LEU A 123 -10.74 14.13 -1.35
CA LEU A 123 -11.61 13.49 -2.33
C LEU A 123 -13.10 13.75 -2.03
N THR A 124 -13.50 13.84 -0.76
CA THR A 124 -14.85 14.28 -0.37
C THR A 124 -15.15 15.69 -0.86
N ARG A 125 -14.18 16.61 -0.82
CA ARG A 125 -14.35 17.96 -1.36
C ARG A 125 -14.50 17.97 -2.88
N LEU A 126 -13.76 17.12 -3.59
CA LEU A 126 -13.93 16.96 -5.04
C LEU A 126 -15.31 16.37 -5.37
N HIS A 127 -15.76 15.37 -4.61
CA HIS A 127 -17.09 14.79 -4.75
C HIS A 127 -18.19 15.82 -4.54
N ALA A 128 -18.10 16.66 -3.52
CA ALA A 128 -19.04 17.76 -3.31
C ALA A 128 -19.09 18.74 -4.49
N ALA A 129 -17.95 19.04 -5.12
CA ALA A 129 -17.90 19.88 -6.32
C ALA A 129 -18.54 19.20 -7.55
N ILE A 130 -18.45 17.87 -7.66
CA ILE A 130 -19.17 17.10 -8.69
C ILE A 130 -20.68 17.21 -8.47
N LEU A 131 -21.16 17.01 -7.22
CA LEU A 131 -22.58 17.14 -6.88
C LEU A 131 -23.10 18.57 -7.13
N ASP A 132 -22.29 19.59 -6.83
CA ASP A 132 -22.62 20.98 -7.14
C ASP A 132 -22.73 21.23 -8.66
N ALA A 133 -21.82 20.65 -9.46
CA ALA A 133 -21.91 20.71 -10.92
C ALA A 133 -23.18 20.01 -11.44
N MET A 134 -23.58 18.87 -10.85
CA MET A 134 -24.83 18.19 -11.18
C MET A 134 -26.05 19.04 -10.85
N ALA A 135 -26.06 19.70 -9.69
CA ALA A 135 -27.16 20.57 -9.27
C ALA A 135 -27.39 21.76 -10.22
N HIS A 136 -26.37 22.17 -10.97
CA HIS A 136 -26.42 23.26 -11.94
C HIS A 136 -26.48 22.77 -13.42
N ASP A 137 -26.75 21.48 -13.66
CA ASP A 137 -26.78 20.86 -15.01
C ASP A 137 -25.47 21.04 -15.81
N MET A 138 -24.35 21.15 -15.08
CA MET A 138 -22.99 21.31 -15.63
C MET A 138 -22.21 19.99 -15.69
N ALA A 139 -22.79 18.89 -15.19
CA ALA A 139 -22.14 17.58 -15.14
C ALA A 139 -22.32 16.74 -16.43
N ASN A 140 -22.58 17.40 -17.57
CA ASN A 140 -22.62 16.78 -18.90
C ASN A 140 -21.34 17.04 -19.71
N ASP A 141 -20.53 18.01 -19.29
CA ASP A 141 -19.27 18.39 -19.93
C ASP A 141 -18.14 18.39 -18.91
N ARG A 142 -17.05 17.70 -19.24
CA ARG A 142 -15.84 17.63 -18.43
C ARG A 142 -15.29 19.02 -18.13
N HIS A 143 -15.25 19.91 -19.11
CA HIS A 143 -14.66 21.25 -18.92
C HIS A 143 -15.48 22.06 -17.90
N ALA A 144 -16.80 21.94 -17.93
CA ALA A 144 -17.70 22.56 -16.96
C ALA A 144 -17.51 21.99 -15.54
N VAL A 145 -17.33 20.68 -15.40
CA VAL A 145 -17.02 20.04 -14.09
C VAL A 145 -15.67 20.51 -13.54
N VAL A 146 -14.61 20.54 -14.38
CA VAL A 146 -13.28 21.02 -13.98
C VAL A 146 -13.32 22.49 -13.58
N ALA A 147 -14.02 23.35 -14.32
CA ALA A 147 -14.20 24.75 -13.95
C ALA A 147 -14.95 24.92 -12.61
N THR A 148 -15.86 24.00 -12.27
CA THR A 148 -16.56 24.00 -10.98
C THR A 148 -15.61 23.61 -9.84
N ILE A 149 -14.74 22.61 -10.06
CA ILE A 149 -13.67 22.23 -9.13
C ILE A 149 -12.70 23.39 -8.89
N GLU A 150 -12.33 24.13 -9.93
CA GLU A 150 -11.47 25.31 -9.82
C GLU A 150 -12.12 26.43 -9.01
N ARG A 151 -13.39 26.76 -9.29
CA ARG A 151 -14.17 27.75 -8.52
C ARG A 151 -14.32 27.35 -7.05
N ALA A 152 -14.41 26.05 -6.76
CA ALA A 152 -14.46 25.51 -5.41
C ALA A 152 -13.09 25.54 -4.68
N GLY A 153 -12.01 26.00 -5.34
CA GLY A 153 -10.66 26.03 -4.77
C GLY A 153 -10.05 24.64 -4.59
N CYS A 154 -10.47 23.67 -5.40
CA CYS A 154 -10.04 22.27 -5.33
C CYS A 154 -9.05 21.88 -6.45
N ALA A 155 -8.52 22.84 -7.21
CA ALA A 155 -7.63 22.60 -8.35
C ALA A 155 -6.37 21.80 -7.97
N GLU A 156 -5.67 22.19 -6.89
CA GLU A 156 -4.48 21.46 -6.43
C GLU A 156 -4.80 20.02 -5.96
N ILE A 157 -6.02 19.80 -5.44
CA ILE A 157 -6.49 18.47 -5.04
C ILE A 157 -6.68 17.61 -6.29
N TRP A 158 -7.35 18.19 -7.29
CA TRP A 158 -7.57 17.54 -8.58
C TRP A 158 -6.27 17.14 -9.27
N GLU A 159 -5.29 18.05 -9.35
CA GLU A 159 -3.98 17.76 -9.94
C GLU A 159 -3.24 16.63 -9.21
N ARG A 160 -3.31 16.60 -7.87
CA ARG A 160 -2.73 15.50 -7.07
C ARG A 160 -3.43 14.17 -7.33
N ALA A 161 -4.75 14.16 -7.43
CA ALA A 161 -5.53 12.96 -7.76
C ALA A 161 -5.17 12.42 -9.14
N VAL A 162 -5.16 13.28 -10.17
CA VAL A 162 -4.73 12.90 -11.53
C VAL A 162 -3.29 12.41 -11.54
N GLY A 163 -2.39 13.07 -10.81
CA GLY A 163 -0.99 12.66 -10.66
C GLY A 163 -0.85 11.28 -10.02
N LEU A 164 -1.68 10.95 -9.03
CA LEU A 164 -1.74 9.63 -8.41
C LEU A 164 -2.16 8.56 -9.41
N ILE A 165 -3.24 8.80 -10.17
CA ILE A 165 -3.75 7.88 -11.20
C ILE A 165 -2.71 7.62 -12.29
N LYS A 166 -1.99 8.66 -12.73
CA LYS A 166 -0.88 8.52 -13.70
C LYS A 166 0.24 7.64 -13.16
N ARG A 167 0.67 7.84 -11.90
CA ARG A 167 1.72 7.02 -11.26
C ARG A 167 1.29 5.57 -11.06
N ALA A 168 0.03 5.36 -10.68
CA ALA A 168 -0.56 4.04 -10.48
C ALA A 168 -0.92 3.31 -11.79
N ARG A 169 -0.68 3.94 -12.96
CA ARG A 169 -0.98 3.41 -14.30
C ARG A 169 -2.46 3.07 -14.51
N GLN A 170 -3.35 3.74 -13.79
CA GLN A 170 -4.80 3.60 -13.91
C GLN A 170 -5.32 4.46 -15.08
N TRP A 171 -4.77 4.22 -16.28
CA TRP A 171 -5.08 4.98 -17.48
C TRP A 171 -6.57 5.03 -17.87
N PRO A 172 -7.42 4.00 -17.58
CA PRO A 172 -8.83 4.06 -17.95
C PRO A 172 -9.62 5.19 -17.27
N ALA A 173 -9.13 5.71 -16.14
CA ALA A 173 -9.76 6.84 -15.46
C ALA A 173 -9.40 8.21 -16.07
N LEU A 174 -8.38 8.27 -16.93
CA LEU A 174 -7.89 9.52 -17.50
C LEU A 174 -8.76 10.02 -18.67
N GLU A 175 -8.62 11.31 -19.00
CA GLU A 175 -9.39 12.01 -20.05
C GLU A 175 -9.25 11.39 -21.45
N THR A 176 -8.15 10.69 -21.72
CA THR A 176 -7.88 10.08 -23.03
C THR A 176 -8.47 8.68 -23.20
N ALA A 177 -9.02 8.10 -22.12
CA ALA A 177 -9.60 6.76 -22.16
C ALA A 177 -10.91 6.75 -22.95
N ALA A 178 -11.24 5.61 -23.58
CA ALA A 178 -12.57 5.43 -24.13
C ALA A 178 -13.60 5.29 -22.99
N LEU A 179 -14.84 5.72 -23.24
CA LEU A 179 -15.91 5.67 -22.24
C LEU A 179 -16.14 4.26 -21.68
N GLU A 180 -16.05 3.22 -22.53
CA GLU A 180 -16.24 1.83 -22.11
C GLU A 180 -15.13 1.36 -21.16
N ASP A 181 -13.87 1.69 -21.43
CA ASP A 181 -12.75 1.36 -20.53
C ASP A 181 -12.90 2.08 -19.18
N ALA A 182 -13.32 3.35 -19.21
CA ALA A 182 -13.57 4.15 -18.02
C ALA A 182 -14.74 3.58 -17.21
N ARG A 183 -15.80 3.11 -17.87
CA ARG A 183 -16.95 2.43 -17.25
C ARG A 183 -16.52 1.16 -16.53
N ASP A 184 -15.75 0.30 -17.17
CA ASP A 184 -15.27 -0.95 -16.57
C ASP A 184 -14.40 -0.68 -15.34
N ALA A 185 -13.47 0.28 -15.43
CA ALA A 185 -12.62 0.67 -14.31
C ALA A 185 -13.43 1.28 -13.15
N LEU A 186 -14.40 2.15 -13.45
CA LEU A 186 -15.28 2.75 -12.45
C LEU A 186 -16.11 1.68 -11.74
N ASN A 187 -16.72 0.76 -12.49
CA ASN A 187 -17.53 -0.32 -11.94
C ASN A 187 -16.71 -1.22 -11.01
N GLN A 188 -15.48 -1.56 -11.41
CA GLN A 188 -14.55 -2.31 -10.58
C GLN A 188 -14.22 -1.54 -9.29
N ALA A 189 -13.90 -0.25 -9.39
CA ALA A 189 -13.57 0.58 -8.23
C ALA A 189 -14.75 0.76 -7.27
N LEU A 190 -15.97 0.97 -7.79
CA LEU A 190 -17.20 1.05 -7.01
C LEU A 190 -17.56 -0.28 -6.35
N HIS A 191 -17.33 -1.41 -7.02
CA HIS A 191 -17.47 -2.74 -6.41
C HIS A 191 -16.52 -2.90 -5.22
N LEU A 192 -15.23 -2.59 -5.40
CA LEU A 192 -14.23 -2.67 -4.33
C LEU A 192 -14.57 -1.71 -3.17
N GLN A 193 -15.02 -0.48 -3.45
CA GLN A 193 -15.42 0.48 -2.41
C GLN A 193 -16.58 -0.05 -1.57
N ARG A 194 -17.58 -0.66 -2.21
CA ARG A 194 -18.72 -1.25 -1.51
C ARG A 194 -18.29 -2.44 -0.66
N SER A 195 -17.49 -3.36 -1.20
CA SER A 195 -17.00 -4.52 -0.46
C SER A 195 -16.15 -4.11 0.75
N ALA A 196 -15.26 -3.13 0.60
CA ALA A 196 -14.47 -2.61 1.72
C ALA A 196 -15.34 -2.01 2.83
N ARG A 197 -16.41 -1.27 2.48
CA ARG A 197 -17.35 -0.71 3.45
C ARG A 197 -18.17 -1.79 4.16
N THR A 198 -18.64 -2.80 3.43
CA THR A 198 -19.37 -3.92 4.03
C THR A 198 -18.48 -4.65 5.03
N LEU A 199 -17.25 -4.97 4.66
CA LEU A 199 -16.27 -5.61 5.54
C LEU A 199 -15.96 -4.77 6.78
N HIS A 200 -15.83 -3.45 6.67
CA HIS A 200 -15.68 -2.57 7.84
C HIS A 200 -16.88 -2.63 8.79
N LYS A 201 -18.10 -2.68 8.26
CA LYS A 201 -19.31 -2.79 9.09
C LYS A 201 -19.38 -4.16 9.77
N GLU A 202 -19.08 -5.24 9.04
CA GLU A 202 -19.02 -6.59 9.58
C GLU A 202 -17.95 -6.73 10.67
N LEU A 203 -16.77 -6.14 10.46
CA LEU A 203 -15.70 -6.13 11.46
C LEU A 203 -16.17 -5.45 12.76
N LYS A 204 -16.79 -4.27 12.66
CA LYS A 204 -17.33 -3.56 13.83
C LYS A 204 -18.45 -4.34 14.52
N GLN A 205 -19.29 -5.05 13.75
CA GLN A 205 -20.34 -5.91 14.30
C GLN A 205 -19.76 -7.12 15.03
N ALA A 206 -18.72 -7.76 14.47
CA ALA A 206 -18.04 -8.88 15.10
C ALA A 206 -17.28 -8.47 16.37
N GLU A 207 -16.65 -7.29 16.38
CA GLU A 207 -16.06 -6.71 17.59
C GLU A 207 -17.11 -6.50 18.69
N ALA A 208 -18.24 -5.88 18.36
CA ALA A 208 -19.33 -5.66 19.31
C ALA A 208 -19.96 -6.98 19.82
N ALA A 209 -20.07 -8.00 18.95
CA ALA A 209 -20.56 -9.32 19.34
C ALA A 209 -19.61 -10.01 20.32
N LEU A 210 -18.29 -9.91 20.11
CA LEU A 210 -17.28 -10.45 21.02
C LEU A 210 -17.24 -9.71 22.36
N GLU A 211 -17.44 -8.39 22.37
CA GLU A 211 -17.56 -7.60 23.59
C GLU A 211 -18.81 -7.99 24.40
N ALA A 212 -19.92 -8.27 23.73
CA ALA A 212 -21.17 -8.68 24.37
C ALA A 212 -21.14 -10.13 24.87
N ASP A 213 -20.55 -11.04 24.10
CA ASP A 213 -20.41 -12.46 24.41
C ASP A 213 -19.00 -12.96 24.02
N PRO A 214 -18.10 -13.15 25.01
CA PRO A 214 -16.72 -13.58 24.77
C PRO A 214 -16.64 -15.10 24.54
N SER A 215 -17.29 -15.57 23.49
CA SER A 215 -17.31 -16.98 23.08
C SER A 215 -16.23 -17.28 22.03
N ASP A 216 -15.77 -18.54 22.01
CA ASP A 216 -14.81 -19.03 21.00
C ASP A 216 -15.34 -18.88 19.56
N GLU A 217 -16.66 -18.93 19.37
CA GLU A 217 -17.31 -18.76 18.08
C GLU A 217 -17.18 -17.31 17.58
N ASN A 218 -17.54 -16.32 18.42
CA ASN A 218 -17.38 -14.91 18.09
C ASN A 218 -15.91 -14.55 17.85
N PHE A 219 -14.99 -15.16 18.59
CA PHE A 219 -13.56 -14.96 18.37
C PHE A 219 -13.11 -15.49 17.00
N ARG A 220 -13.54 -16.69 16.60
CA ARG A 220 -13.23 -17.24 15.25
C ARG A 220 -13.80 -16.36 14.15
N HIS A 221 -15.05 -15.93 14.30
CA HIS A 221 -15.72 -15.07 13.32
C HIS A 221 -14.99 -13.73 13.13
N LEU A 222 -14.54 -13.09 14.23
CA LEU A 222 -13.71 -11.89 14.18
C LEU A 222 -12.41 -12.11 13.38
N ILE A 223 -11.71 -13.20 13.65
CA ILE A 223 -10.44 -13.53 12.97
C ILE A 223 -10.65 -13.77 11.47
N GLU A 224 -11.76 -14.43 11.09
CA GLU A 224 -12.12 -14.65 9.68
C GLU A 224 -12.36 -13.32 8.95
N ILE A 225 -13.14 -12.41 9.53
CA ILE A 225 -13.39 -11.08 8.94
C ILE A 225 -12.10 -10.26 8.87
N GLN A 226 -11.26 -10.30 9.90
CA GLN A 226 -9.96 -9.62 9.89
C GLN A 226 -9.04 -10.14 8.78
N ALA A 227 -9.05 -11.46 8.50
CA ALA A 227 -8.27 -12.04 7.41
C ALA A 227 -8.79 -11.56 6.04
N GLN A 228 -10.11 -11.61 5.80
CA GLN A 228 -10.71 -11.12 4.57
C GLN A 228 -10.45 -9.62 4.36
N PHE A 229 -10.51 -8.83 5.42
CA PHE A 229 -10.20 -7.41 5.39
C PHE A 229 -8.75 -7.15 4.99
N GLN A 230 -7.80 -7.89 5.57
CA GLN A 230 -6.38 -7.80 5.23
C GLN A 230 -6.11 -8.19 3.78
N ASP A 231 -6.79 -9.21 3.26
CA ASP A 231 -6.65 -9.62 1.86
C ASP A 231 -7.09 -8.53 0.89
N VAL A 232 -8.23 -7.87 1.13
CA VAL A 232 -8.68 -6.73 0.32
C VAL A 232 -7.66 -5.60 0.38
N GLN A 233 -7.19 -5.24 1.57
CA GLN A 233 -6.16 -4.22 1.74
C GLN A 233 -4.84 -4.58 1.07
N ALA A 234 -4.45 -5.86 1.06
CA ALA A 234 -3.24 -6.33 0.39
C ALA A 234 -3.37 -6.21 -1.13
N THR A 235 -4.53 -6.55 -1.70
CA THR A 235 -4.78 -6.35 -3.13
C THR A 235 -4.68 -4.88 -3.54
N GLU A 236 -5.14 -3.98 -2.67
CA GLU A 236 -5.04 -2.53 -2.88
C GLU A 236 -3.61 -2.02 -2.75
N ALA A 237 -2.89 -2.43 -1.70
CA ALA A 237 -1.50 -2.06 -1.49
C ALA A 237 -0.57 -2.54 -2.62
N LEU A 238 -0.88 -3.66 -3.28
CA LEU A 238 -0.16 -4.10 -4.48
C LEU A 238 -0.36 -3.14 -5.67
N ILE A 239 -1.56 -2.56 -5.80
CA ILE A 239 -1.88 -1.57 -6.83
C ILE A 239 -1.20 -0.23 -6.50
N GLU A 240 -1.20 0.18 -5.23
CA GLU A 240 -0.58 1.44 -4.77
C GLU A 240 0.96 1.38 -4.71
N GLY A 241 1.52 0.21 -4.42
CA GLY A 241 2.96 -0.01 -4.20
C GLY A 241 3.77 -0.42 -5.43
N PHE A 242 3.15 -0.55 -6.61
CA PHE A 242 3.85 -0.93 -7.84
C PHE A 242 4.92 0.11 -8.21
N GLY A 243 6.20 -0.26 -8.04
CA GLY A 243 7.36 0.60 -8.33
C GLY A 243 8.15 1.08 -7.10
N VAL A 244 7.56 1.04 -5.90
CA VAL A 244 8.26 1.37 -4.63
C VAL A 244 9.20 0.23 -4.23
N SER A 245 8.76 -1.03 -4.37
CA SER A 245 9.56 -2.23 -4.10
C SER A 245 10.64 -2.51 -5.15
N SER A 246 10.53 -1.96 -6.36
CA SER A 246 11.51 -2.11 -7.45
C SER A 246 12.55 -0.99 -7.51
N GLY A 247 12.64 -0.12 -6.50
CA GLY A 247 13.63 0.96 -6.45
C GLY A 247 13.43 2.07 -7.50
N ARG A 248 12.22 2.20 -8.07
CA ARG A 248 11.86 3.27 -9.02
C ARG A 248 11.11 4.43 -8.36
N ALA A 249 11.22 4.57 -7.04
CA ALA A 249 10.85 5.79 -6.34
C ALA A 249 11.97 6.82 -6.54
N GLY A 250 11.89 7.62 -7.61
CA GLY A 250 12.76 8.78 -7.80
C GLY A 250 13.46 8.83 -9.15
N ARG A 251 12.71 9.16 -10.20
CA ARG A 251 13.15 10.19 -11.14
C ARG A 251 11.95 11.07 -11.44
N ALA A 252 12.13 12.36 -11.13
CA ALA A 252 11.21 13.45 -11.41
C ALA A 252 10.86 13.53 -12.91
#